data_AF-A0A0F3KL23-F1
#
_entry.id   AF-A0A0F3KL23-F1
#
_cell.length_a   1.000
_cell.length_b   1.000
_cell.length_c   1.000
_cell.angle_alpha   90.00
_cell.angle_beta   90.00
_cell.angle_gamma   90.00
#
_symmetry.space_group_name_H-M   'P 1'
#
loop_
_entity.id
_entity.type
_entity.pdbx_description
1 polymer ?
#
loop_
_entity_poly.entity_id
_entity_poly.type
_entity_poly.pdbx_seq_one_letter_code
_entity_poly.pdbx_strand_id
1 'polypeptide(L)'
;MKRSTILLSALALAVGAGSAVAAQDDLDVRRLNASLDQLSSDPTIGSYAQAEQARAREAINQVAQFKPKEKEHAHYLYIAERRVDIAKAMAQFQDAQAKGTQLDREHDAILLEASRLDTEMARRQLEQQRQQNQMIQEEAARLQQQGVEYSQALEQAKAEGEKARQVAAAQARVANAAKKQAALAESAARAMRDLNSSDGGAPANTPASGSSKKSKKASSGGN
;
A
#
# COMPACT_ATOMS: atom_id res chain seq x y z
N MET A 1 -89.94 -52.55 -31.11
CA MET A 1 -89.76 -51.13 -30.77
C MET A 1 -88.43 -50.78 -30.08
N LYS A 2 -87.52 -51.73 -29.76
CA LYS A 2 -86.27 -51.45 -29.02
C LYS A 2 -85.00 -51.29 -29.90
N ARG A 3 -85.10 -51.52 -31.21
CA ARG A 3 -83.95 -51.48 -32.15
C ARG A 3 -83.70 -50.08 -32.74
N SER A 4 -84.72 -49.23 -32.84
CA SER A 4 -84.55 -47.86 -33.33
C SER A 4 -83.90 -46.92 -32.30
N THR A 5 -83.99 -47.24 -31.01
CA THR A 5 -83.44 -46.39 -29.94
C THR A 5 -81.90 -46.46 -29.86
N ILE A 6 -81.31 -47.57 -30.32
CA ILE A 6 -79.84 -47.78 -30.30
C ILE A 6 -79.17 -47.07 -31.48
N LEU A 7 -79.87 -46.91 -32.61
CA LEU A 7 -79.34 -46.17 -33.76
C LEU A 7 -79.35 -44.65 -33.53
N LEU A 8 -80.24 -44.13 -32.69
CA LEU A 8 -80.27 -42.69 -32.36
C LEU A 8 -79.15 -42.28 -31.39
N SER A 9 -78.72 -43.14 -30.47
CA SER A 9 -77.67 -42.82 -29.49
C SER A 9 -76.26 -42.87 -30.08
N ALA A 10 -76.01 -43.71 -31.09
CA ALA A 10 -74.74 -43.75 -31.80
C ALA A 10 -74.52 -42.52 -32.71
N LEU A 11 -75.59 -41.94 -33.27
CA LEU A 11 -75.50 -40.75 -34.11
C LEU A 11 -75.28 -39.47 -33.28
N ALA A 12 -75.78 -39.42 -32.05
CA ALA A 12 -75.55 -38.28 -31.14
C ALA A 12 -74.11 -38.20 -30.62
N LEU A 13 -73.40 -39.33 -30.47
CA LEU A 13 -72.00 -39.34 -30.01
C LEU A 13 -71.00 -38.95 -31.10
N ALA A 14 -71.32 -39.15 -32.38
CA ALA A 14 -70.44 -38.81 -33.50
C ALA A 14 -70.38 -37.31 -33.81
N VAL A 15 -71.40 -36.53 -33.38
CA VAL A 15 -71.47 -35.08 -33.62
C VAL A 15 -70.70 -34.26 -32.58
N GLY A 16 -70.47 -34.79 -31.37
CA GLY A 16 -69.79 -34.08 -30.28
C GLY A 16 -68.25 -33.99 -30.43
N ALA A 17 -67.63 -34.89 -31.19
CA ALA A 17 -66.17 -34.93 -31.34
C ALA A 17 -65.60 -33.77 -32.18
N GLY A 18 -66.40 -33.17 -33.07
CA GLY A 18 -65.95 -32.06 -33.92
C GLY A 18 -65.83 -30.72 -33.18
N SER A 19 -66.63 -30.51 -32.13
CA SER A 19 -66.68 -29.27 -31.34
C SER A 19 -65.51 -29.12 -30.37
N ALA A 20 -64.97 -30.23 -29.84
CA ALA A 20 -63.85 -30.19 -28.91
C ALA A 20 -62.55 -29.69 -29.57
N VAL A 21 -62.31 -30.06 -30.84
CA VAL A 21 -61.09 -29.68 -31.55
C VAL A 21 -61.08 -28.18 -31.87
N ALA A 22 -62.16 -27.67 -32.47
CA ALA A 22 -62.26 -26.25 -32.81
C ALA A 22 -62.22 -25.32 -31.59
N ALA A 23 -62.68 -25.78 -30.42
CA ALA A 23 -62.54 -25.04 -29.17
C ALA A 23 -61.07 -25.00 -28.69
N GLN A 24 -60.29 -26.06 -28.93
CA GLN A 24 -58.89 -26.17 -28.53
C GLN A 24 -57.96 -25.24 -29.33
N ASP A 25 -58.17 -25.13 -30.65
CA ASP A 25 -57.30 -24.29 -31.50
C ASP A 25 -57.46 -22.80 -31.22
N ASP A 26 -58.70 -22.36 -30.98
CA ASP A 26 -58.99 -21.00 -30.53
C ASP A 26 -58.40 -20.75 -29.13
N LEU A 27 -58.23 -21.78 -28.29
CA LEU A 27 -57.51 -21.64 -27.02
C LEU A 27 -55.99 -21.47 -27.22
N ASP A 28 -55.37 -22.19 -28.14
CA ASP A 28 -53.93 -22.11 -28.39
C ASP A 28 -53.51 -20.75 -28.97
N VAL A 29 -54.24 -20.25 -29.97
CA VAL A 29 -54.00 -18.92 -30.54
C VAL A 29 -54.23 -17.82 -29.49
N ARG A 30 -55.28 -17.93 -28.67
CA ARG A 30 -55.51 -16.99 -27.55
C ARG A 30 -54.40 -17.04 -26.51
N ARG A 31 -53.90 -18.23 -26.18
CA ARG A 31 -52.78 -18.41 -25.25
C ARG A 31 -51.50 -17.77 -25.78
N LEU A 32 -51.18 -17.94 -27.07
CA LEU A 32 -50.00 -17.32 -27.69
C LEU A 32 -50.11 -15.79 -27.70
N ASN A 33 -51.27 -15.25 -28.03
CA ASN A 33 -51.52 -13.81 -27.96
C ASN A 33 -51.37 -13.27 -26.52
N ALA A 34 -52.01 -13.91 -25.55
CA ALA A 34 -51.92 -13.51 -24.15
C ALA A 34 -50.46 -13.54 -23.64
N SER A 35 -49.71 -14.57 -24.02
CA SER A 35 -48.29 -14.70 -23.70
C SER A 35 -47.44 -13.56 -24.30
N LEU A 36 -47.73 -13.16 -25.53
CA LEU A 36 -47.02 -12.09 -26.21
C LEU A 36 -47.41 -10.70 -25.70
N ASP A 37 -48.69 -10.51 -25.36
CA ASP A 37 -49.18 -9.28 -24.75
C ASP A 37 -48.63 -9.11 -23.33
N GLN A 38 -48.53 -10.19 -22.55
CA GLN A 38 -47.83 -10.19 -21.26
C GLN A 38 -46.37 -9.79 -21.42
N LEU A 39 -45.66 -10.31 -22.44
CA LEU A 39 -44.29 -9.89 -22.71
C LEU A 39 -44.24 -8.39 -23.03
N SER A 40 -45.09 -7.90 -23.94
CA SER A 40 -45.06 -6.50 -24.39
C SER A 40 -45.49 -5.48 -23.33
N SER A 41 -46.30 -5.92 -22.35
CA SER A 41 -46.76 -5.08 -21.23
C SER A 41 -45.84 -5.15 -20.02
N ASP A 42 -44.82 -6.01 -20.05
CA ASP A 42 -43.81 -6.06 -19.00
C ASP A 42 -43.02 -4.74 -18.96
N PRO A 43 -43.00 -4.01 -17.83
CA PRO A 43 -42.32 -2.71 -17.74
C PRO A 43 -40.79 -2.83 -17.84
N THR A 44 -40.23 -4.01 -17.58
CA THR A 44 -38.78 -4.24 -17.57
C THR A 44 -38.27 -4.69 -18.94
N ILE A 45 -38.97 -5.63 -19.58
CA ILE A 45 -38.49 -6.27 -20.81
C ILE A 45 -39.42 -6.08 -22.01
N GLY A 46 -40.59 -5.48 -21.84
CA GLY A 46 -41.58 -5.35 -22.91
C GLY A 46 -41.15 -4.44 -24.06
N SER A 47 -40.20 -3.53 -23.81
CA SER A 47 -39.55 -2.72 -24.83
C SER A 47 -38.44 -3.46 -25.61
N TYR A 48 -37.99 -4.63 -25.13
CA TYR A 48 -36.94 -5.41 -25.78
C TYR A 48 -37.48 -6.33 -26.87
N ALA A 49 -36.58 -6.73 -27.77
CA ALA A 49 -36.86 -7.68 -28.86
C ALA A 49 -38.08 -7.30 -29.74
N GLN A 50 -38.35 -6.00 -29.95
CA GLN A 50 -39.51 -5.51 -30.73
C GLN A 50 -39.65 -6.19 -32.10
N ALA A 51 -38.53 -6.42 -32.79
CA ALA A 51 -38.53 -7.11 -34.08
C ALA A 51 -38.99 -8.58 -33.97
N GLU A 52 -38.58 -9.29 -32.93
CA GLU A 52 -39.03 -10.68 -32.70
C GLU A 52 -40.46 -10.73 -32.18
N GLN A 53 -40.87 -9.76 -31.36
CA GLN A 53 -42.28 -9.62 -30.98
C GLN A 53 -43.18 -9.40 -32.20
N ALA A 54 -42.78 -8.55 -33.15
CA ALA A 54 -43.51 -8.34 -34.40
C ALA A 54 -43.58 -9.63 -35.24
N ARG A 55 -42.47 -10.37 -35.37
CA ARG A 55 -42.43 -11.67 -36.07
C ARG A 55 -43.31 -12.73 -35.39
N ALA A 56 -43.39 -12.71 -34.06
CA ALA A 56 -44.29 -13.60 -33.31
C ALA A 56 -45.75 -13.24 -33.55
N ARG A 57 -46.12 -11.95 -33.53
CA ARG A 57 -47.49 -11.49 -33.88
C ARG A 57 -47.87 -11.93 -35.29
N GLU A 58 -46.96 -11.76 -36.25
CA GLU A 58 -47.19 -12.18 -37.64
C GLU A 58 -47.40 -13.70 -37.75
N ALA A 59 -46.56 -14.51 -37.09
CA ALA A 59 -46.69 -15.96 -37.11
C ALA A 59 -48.03 -16.43 -36.49
N ILE A 60 -48.45 -15.81 -35.38
CA ILE A 60 -49.77 -16.09 -34.77
C ILE A 60 -50.91 -15.75 -35.75
N ASN A 61 -50.81 -14.61 -36.43
CA ASN A 61 -51.81 -14.20 -37.43
C ASN A 61 -51.86 -15.16 -38.63
N GLN A 62 -50.75 -15.82 -38.99
CA GLN A 62 -50.73 -16.84 -40.04
C GLN A 62 -51.49 -18.11 -39.63
N VAL A 63 -51.46 -18.52 -38.35
CA VAL A 63 -52.24 -19.68 -37.86
C VAL A 63 -53.73 -19.48 -38.13
N ALA A 64 -54.23 -18.27 -37.92
CA ALA A 64 -55.65 -17.93 -38.11
C ALA A 64 -56.14 -18.02 -39.56
N GLN A 65 -55.23 -18.13 -40.55
CA GLN A 65 -55.59 -18.30 -41.95
C GLN A 65 -55.97 -19.74 -42.30
N PHE A 66 -55.56 -20.70 -41.47
CA PHE A 66 -55.79 -22.12 -41.69
C PHE A 66 -56.85 -22.65 -40.72
N LYS A 67 -57.70 -23.55 -41.21
CA LYS A 67 -58.66 -24.21 -40.32
C LYS A 67 -57.96 -25.28 -39.49
N PRO A 68 -58.42 -25.55 -38.27
CA PRO A 68 -57.94 -26.66 -37.42
C PRO A 68 -57.70 -28.01 -38.07
N LYS A 69 -58.54 -28.37 -39.05
CA LYS A 69 -58.49 -29.67 -39.72
C LYS A 69 -57.48 -29.73 -40.86
N GLU A 70 -56.91 -28.58 -41.26
CA GLU A 70 -55.90 -28.48 -42.30
C GLU A 70 -54.54 -28.90 -41.73
N LYS A 71 -53.73 -29.61 -42.53
CA LYS A 71 -52.42 -30.10 -42.07
C LYS A 71 -51.46 -28.94 -41.77
N GLU A 72 -51.65 -27.86 -42.50
CA GLU A 72 -50.92 -26.60 -42.41
C GLU A 72 -51.12 -25.94 -41.04
N HIS A 73 -52.29 -26.06 -40.43
CA HIS A 73 -52.59 -25.42 -39.13
C HIS A 73 -51.58 -25.84 -38.05
N ALA A 74 -51.33 -27.15 -37.90
CA ALA A 74 -50.37 -27.66 -36.92
C ALA A 74 -48.93 -27.18 -37.20
N HIS A 75 -48.56 -27.05 -38.47
CA HIS A 75 -47.24 -26.55 -38.86
C HIS A 75 -47.06 -25.08 -38.50
N TYR A 76 -48.03 -24.23 -38.83
CA TYR A 76 -47.97 -22.81 -38.50
C TYR A 76 -48.11 -22.55 -37.00
N LEU A 77 -48.89 -23.36 -36.29
CA LEU A 77 -48.98 -23.29 -34.83
C LEU A 77 -47.62 -23.54 -34.18
N TYR A 78 -46.91 -24.59 -34.61
CA TYR A 78 -45.55 -24.86 -34.14
C TYR A 78 -44.59 -23.69 -34.42
N ILE A 79 -44.67 -23.07 -35.60
CA ILE A 79 -43.85 -21.89 -35.93
C ILE A 79 -44.19 -20.72 -35.01
N ALA A 80 -45.47 -20.46 -34.77
CA ALA A 80 -45.93 -19.39 -33.89
C ALA A 80 -45.44 -19.58 -32.45
N GLU A 81 -45.54 -20.80 -31.90
CA GLU A 81 -44.97 -21.17 -30.60
C GLU A 81 -43.48 -20.84 -30.53
N ARG A 82 -42.70 -21.28 -31.53
CA ARG A 82 -41.26 -21.03 -31.57
C ARG A 82 -40.92 -19.56 -31.70
N ARG A 83 -41.71 -18.77 -32.42
CA ARG A 83 -41.50 -17.33 -32.51
C ARG A 83 -41.78 -16.62 -31.19
N VAL A 84 -42.82 -17.02 -30.46
CA VAL A 84 -43.09 -16.47 -29.12
C VAL A 84 -41.97 -16.82 -28.14
N ASP A 85 -41.46 -18.06 -28.17
CA ASP A 85 -40.32 -18.47 -27.35
C ASP A 85 -39.06 -17.65 -27.67
N ILE A 86 -38.76 -17.44 -28.95
CA ILE A 86 -37.62 -16.62 -29.41
C ILE A 86 -37.79 -15.17 -28.94
N ALA A 87 -38.98 -14.58 -29.07
CA ALA A 87 -39.22 -13.21 -28.62
C ALA A 87 -38.95 -13.04 -27.12
N LYS A 88 -39.40 -13.99 -26.30
CA LYS A 88 -39.12 -14.00 -24.85
C LYS A 88 -37.63 -14.15 -24.55
N ALA A 89 -36.97 -15.12 -25.17
CA ALA A 89 -35.55 -15.38 -24.95
C ALA A 89 -34.69 -14.17 -25.37
N MET A 90 -35.04 -13.53 -26.49
CA MET A 90 -34.35 -12.34 -26.97
C MET A 90 -34.58 -11.12 -26.07
N ALA A 91 -35.79 -10.97 -25.51
CA ALA A 91 -36.07 -9.89 -24.55
C ALA A 91 -35.24 -10.08 -23.27
N GLN A 92 -35.17 -11.31 -22.74
CA GLN A 92 -34.34 -11.66 -21.58
C GLN A 92 -32.85 -11.48 -21.87
N PHE A 93 -32.39 -11.84 -23.07
CA PHE A 93 -31.00 -11.65 -23.49
C PHE A 93 -30.61 -10.17 -23.52
N GLN A 94 -31.47 -9.32 -24.10
CA GLN A 94 -31.23 -7.87 -24.17
C GLN A 94 -31.21 -7.23 -22.77
N ASP A 95 -32.12 -7.66 -21.88
CA ASP A 95 -32.11 -7.23 -20.48
C ASP A 95 -30.81 -7.62 -19.75
N ALA A 96 -30.38 -8.87 -19.89
CA ALA A 96 -29.13 -9.35 -19.30
C ALA A 96 -27.91 -8.60 -19.85
N GLN A 97 -27.88 -8.30 -21.14
CA GLN A 97 -26.82 -7.52 -21.77
C GLN A 97 -26.79 -6.07 -21.25
N ALA A 98 -27.96 -5.44 -21.10
CA ALA A 98 -28.07 -4.10 -20.55
C ALA A 98 -27.55 -4.04 -19.11
N LYS A 99 -27.93 -5.02 -18.28
CA LYS A 99 -27.44 -5.17 -16.90
C LYS A 99 -25.93 -5.41 -16.84
N GLY A 100 -25.40 -6.27 -17.70
CA GLY A 100 -23.95 -6.50 -17.80
C GLY A 100 -23.20 -5.20 -18.13
N THR A 101 -23.68 -4.47 -19.13
CA THR A 101 -23.08 -3.18 -19.52
C THR A 101 -23.14 -2.14 -18.38
N GLN A 102 -24.21 -2.14 -17.58
CA GLN A 102 -24.31 -1.27 -16.42
C GLN A 102 -23.28 -1.67 -15.35
N LEU A 103 -23.18 -2.95 -15.02
CA LEU A 103 -22.23 -3.46 -14.03
C LEU A 103 -20.78 -3.20 -14.45
N ASP A 104 -20.45 -3.33 -15.73
CA ASP A 104 -19.11 -3.02 -16.24
C ASP A 104 -18.75 -1.56 -16.01
N ARG A 105 -19.69 -0.62 -16.25
CA ARG A 105 -19.47 0.81 -15.98
C ARG A 105 -19.31 1.09 -14.49
N GLU A 106 -20.10 0.43 -13.64
CA GLU A 106 -19.98 0.55 -12.18
C GLU A 106 -18.63 0.01 -11.69
N HIS A 107 -18.21 -1.13 -12.23
CA HIS A 107 -16.90 -1.72 -11.95
C HIS A 107 -15.75 -0.80 -12.33
N ASP A 108 -15.77 -0.24 -13.54
CA ASP A 108 -14.76 0.70 -14.01
C ASP A 108 -14.72 1.98 -13.15
N ALA A 109 -15.89 2.47 -12.72
CA ALA A 109 -15.98 3.62 -11.82
C ALA A 109 -15.33 3.33 -10.46
N ILE A 110 -15.59 2.15 -9.89
CA ILE A 110 -14.98 1.71 -8.62
C ILE A 110 -13.46 1.58 -8.76
N LEU A 111 -12.98 0.97 -9.84
CA LEU A 111 -11.53 0.82 -10.09
C LEU A 111 -10.83 2.18 -10.22
N LEU A 112 -11.46 3.13 -10.91
CA LEU A 112 -10.92 4.48 -11.05
C LEU A 112 -10.87 5.21 -9.71
N GLU A 113 -11.90 5.07 -8.87
CA GLU A 113 -11.93 5.66 -7.54
C GLU A 113 -10.87 5.03 -6.61
N ALA A 114 -10.75 3.70 -6.61
CA ALA A 114 -9.71 2.99 -5.86
C ALA A 114 -8.31 3.45 -6.30
N SER A 115 -8.07 3.56 -7.61
CA SER A 115 -6.79 4.06 -8.15
C SER A 115 -6.49 5.49 -7.69
N ARG A 116 -7.50 6.38 -7.65
CA ARG A 116 -7.32 7.75 -7.13
C ARG A 116 -6.92 7.74 -5.67
N LEU A 117 -7.62 6.99 -4.83
CA LEU A 117 -7.30 6.85 -3.40
C LEU A 117 -5.88 6.32 -3.20
N ASP A 118 -5.48 5.31 -3.97
CA ASP A 118 -4.12 4.76 -3.90
C ASP A 118 -3.06 5.80 -4.30
N THR A 119 -3.29 6.58 -5.35
CA THR A 119 -2.35 7.65 -5.73
C THR A 119 -2.25 8.75 -4.68
N GLU A 120 -3.35 9.09 -4.01
CA GLU A 120 -3.34 10.05 -2.91
C GLU A 120 -2.58 9.52 -1.70
N MET A 121 -2.80 8.25 -1.33
CA MET A 121 -2.07 7.61 -0.24
C MET A 121 -0.57 7.51 -0.54
N ALA A 122 -0.19 7.14 -1.76
CA ALA A 122 1.19 7.10 -2.20
C ALA A 122 1.86 8.49 -2.16
N ARG A 123 1.14 9.55 -2.54
CA ARG A 123 1.64 10.94 -2.44
C ARG A 123 1.88 11.33 -0.98
N ARG A 124 0.92 11.05 -0.08
CA ARG A 124 1.07 11.34 1.35
C ARG A 124 2.25 10.59 1.96
N GLN A 125 2.44 9.31 1.62
CA GLN A 125 3.58 8.51 2.08
C GLN A 125 4.91 9.07 1.57
N LEU A 126 4.98 9.46 0.29
CA LEU A 126 6.18 10.08 -0.28
C LEU A 126 6.51 11.43 0.38
N GLU A 127 5.50 12.24 0.67
CA GLU A 127 5.67 13.51 1.40
C GLU A 127 6.19 13.28 2.81
N GLN A 128 5.62 12.33 3.55
CA GLN A 128 6.12 11.93 4.87
C GLN A 128 7.57 11.44 4.83
N GLN A 129 7.93 10.65 3.82
CA GLN A 129 9.29 10.15 3.65
C GLN A 129 10.27 11.29 3.32
N ARG A 130 9.87 12.26 2.50
CA ARG A 130 10.69 13.45 2.20
C ARG A 130 10.93 14.30 3.44
N GLN A 131 9.89 14.53 4.25
CA GLN A 131 10.02 15.27 5.50
C GLN A 131 11.00 14.57 6.47
N GLN A 132 10.88 13.26 6.63
CA GLN A 132 11.82 12.49 7.46
C GLN A 132 13.27 12.59 6.95
N ASN A 133 13.47 12.49 5.63
CA ASN A 133 14.81 12.65 5.05
C ASN A 133 15.38 14.06 5.24
N GLN A 134 14.55 15.11 5.16
CA GLN A 134 14.97 16.48 5.42
C GLN A 134 15.43 16.64 6.88
N MET A 135 14.65 16.13 7.84
CA MET A 135 15.02 16.15 9.25
C MET A 135 16.36 15.44 9.51
N ILE A 136 16.59 14.26 8.93
CA ILE A 136 17.86 13.52 9.07
C ILE A 136 19.03 14.32 8.47
N GLN A 137 18.83 14.99 7.33
CA GLN A 137 19.86 15.83 6.71
C GLN A 137 20.19 17.05 7.58
N GLU A 138 19.19 17.69 8.17
CA GLU A 138 19.37 18.82 9.08
C GLU A 138 20.11 18.39 10.36
N GLU A 139 19.74 17.24 10.94
CA GLU A 139 20.43 16.67 12.09
C GLU A 139 21.88 16.30 11.78
N ALA A 140 22.13 15.69 10.62
CA ALA A 140 23.47 15.37 10.16
C ALA A 140 24.31 16.64 9.95
N ALA A 141 23.76 17.68 9.33
CA ALA A 141 24.44 18.96 9.15
C ALA A 141 24.75 19.63 10.50
N ARG A 142 23.82 19.58 11.45
CA ARG A 142 24.02 20.11 12.80
C ARG A 142 25.10 19.33 13.56
N LEU A 143 25.13 18.00 13.46
CA LEU A 143 26.17 17.17 14.07
C LEU A 143 27.54 17.44 13.45
N GLN A 144 27.60 17.65 12.12
CA GLN A 144 28.83 18.04 11.44
C GLN A 144 29.34 19.40 11.92
N GLN A 145 28.46 20.41 12.04
CA GLN A 145 28.82 21.72 12.58
C GLN A 145 29.38 21.62 14.00
N GLN A 146 28.72 20.87 14.89
CA GLN A 146 29.23 20.63 16.23
C GLN A 146 30.60 19.93 16.21
N GLY A 147 30.79 18.93 15.36
CA GLY A 147 32.08 18.26 15.20
C GLY A 147 33.20 19.22 14.78
N VAL A 148 32.92 20.15 13.87
CA VAL A 148 33.87 21.21 13.46
C VAL A 148 34.16 22.15 14.64
N GLU A 149 33.15 22.62 15.35
CA GLU A 149 33.32 23.48 16.53
C GLU A 149 34.17 22.80 17.62
N TYR A 150 33.91 21.52 17.93
CA TYR A 150 34.71 20.75 18.88
C TYR A 150 36.17 20.61 18.42
N SER A 151 36.40 20.37 17.12
CA SER A 151 37.76 20.27 16.59
C SER A 151 38.53 21.58 16.73
N GLN A 152 37.88 22.71 16.45
CA GLN A 152 38.46 24.05 16.60
C GLN A 152 38.74 24.38 18.07
N ALA A 153 37.81 24.09 18.97
CA ALA A 153 38.00 24.29 20.41
C ALA A 153 39.17 23.46 20.96
N LEU A 154 39.33 22.22 20.49
CA LEU A 154 40.43 21.35 20.88
C LEU A 154 41.78 21.83 20.33
N GLU A 155 41.80 22.38 19.11
CA GLU A 155 42.99 22.99 18.53
C GLU A 155 43.40 24.28 19.27
N GLN A 156 42.44 25.12 19.65
CA GLN A 156 42.67 26.30 20.50
C GLN A 156 43.22 25.91 21.87
N ALA A 157 42.61 24.93 22.54
CA ALA A 157 43.07 24.43 23.84
C ALA A 157 44.50 23.86 23.77
N LYS A 158 44.84 23.15 22.68
CA LYS A 158 46.22 22.70 22.42
C LYS A 158 47.18 23.87 22.26
N ALA A 159 46.84 24.87 21.45
CA ALA A 159 47.67 26.04 21.22
C ALA A 159 47.91 26.85 22.51
N GLU A 160 46.89 27.00 23.37
CA GLU A 160 47.02 27.63 24.68
C GLU A 160 47.90 26.80 25.62
N GLY A 161 47.71 25.48 25.65
CA GLY A 161 48.56 24.56 26.41
C GLY A 161 50.02 24.61 25.97
N GLU A 162 50.29 24.72 24.68
CA GLU A 162 51.64 24.91 24.15
C GLU A 162 52.24 26.27 24.54
N LYS A 163 51.48 27.37 24.44
CA LYS A 163 51.92 28.69 24.91
C LYS A 163 52.26 28.66 26.40
N ALA A 164 51.41 28.06 27.24
CA ALA A 164 51.66 27.91 28.66
C ALA A 164 52.94 27.11 28.94
N ARG A 165 53.17 26.02 28.21
CA ARG A 165 54.42 25.23 28.29
C ARG A 165 55.64 26.04 27.87
N GLN A 166 55.55 26.87 26.83
CA GLN A 166 56.65 27.74 26.38
C GLN A 166 56.99 28.79 27.43
N VAL A 167 55.99 29.43 28.03
CA VAL A 167 56.20 30.41 29.12
C VAL A 167 56.81 29.73 30.34
N ALA A 168 56.31 28.58 30.76
CA ALA A 168 56.88 27.81 31.87
C ALA A 168 58.34 27.40 31.60
N ALA A 169 58.66 26.98 30.37
CA ALA A 169 60.02 26.65 29.97
C ALA A 169 60.95 27.88 29.98
N ALA A 170 60.48 29.05 29.53
CA ALA A 170 61.22 30.30 29.59
C ALA A 170 61.49 30.73 31.05
N GLN A 171 60.48 30.67 31.92
CA GLN A 171 60.62 30.96 33.35
C GLN A 171 61.60 29.99 34.03
N ALA A 172 61.53 28.70 33.72
CA ALA A 172 62.48 27.71 34.24
C ALA A 172 63.92 28.00 33.80
N ARG A 173 64.15 28.46 32.57
CA ARG A 173 65.48 28.90 32.10
C ARG A 173 65.97 30.11 32.88
N VAL A 174 65.13 31.12 33.09
CA VAL A 174 65.47 32.31 33.89
C VAL A 174 65.81 31.92 35.33
N ALA A 175 65.00 31.08 35.98
CA ALA A 175 65.24 30.59 37.32
C ALA A 175 66.56 29.79 37.42
N ASN A 176 66.86 28.95 36.43
CA ASN A 176 68.12 28.20 36.38
C ASN A 176 69.33 29.11 36.14
N ALA A 177 69.21 30.14 35.29
CA ALA A 177 70.26 31.14 35.09
C ALA A 177 70.53 31.93 36.38
N ALA A 178 69.49 32.37 37.08
CA ALA A 178 69.60 33.05 38.37
C ALA A 178 70.28 32.15 39.43
N LYS A 179 69.92 30.87 39.51
CA LYS A 179 70.60 29.89 40.39
C LYS A 179 72.09 29.75 40.05
N LYS A 180 72.44 29.70 38.76
CA LYS A 180 73.85 29.63 38.33
C LYS A 180 74.61 30.89 38.70
N GLN A 181 74.03 32.08 38.50
CA GLN A 181 74.64 33.34 38.91
C GLN A 181 74.83 33.42 40.42
N ALA A 182 73.83 32.99 41.21
CA ALA A 182 73.94 32.92 42.66
C ALA A 182 75.04 31.94 43.10
N ALA A 183 75.13 30.75 42.48
CA ALA A 183 76.19 29.78 42.77
C ALA A 183 77.58 30.30 42.38
N LEU A 184 77.71 31.04 41.26
CA LEU A 184 78.96 31.70 40.88
C LEU A 184 79.32 32.86 41.82
N ALA A 185 78.34 33.62 42.29
CA ALA A 185 78.56 34.67 43.28
C ALA A 185 78.96 34.07 44.63
N GLU A 186 78.37 32.95 45.04
CA GLU A 186 78.75 32.23 46.24
C GLU A 186 80.14 31.60 46.11
N SER A 187 80.48 31.01 44.96
CA SER A 187 81.84 30.50 44.73
C SER A 187 82.87 31.63 44.66
N ALA A 188 82.54 32.78 44.08
CA ALA A 188 83.39 33.96 44.11
C ALA A 188 83.53 34.52 45.53
N ALA A 189 82.47 34.57 46.32
CA ALA A 189 82.50 34.97 47.72
C ALA A 189 83.33 34.00 48.57
N ARG A 190 83.20 32.68 48.32
CA ARG A 190 84.04 31.65 48.94
C ARG A 190 85.49 31.77 48.51
N ALA A 191 85.79 32.00 47.22
CA ALA A 191 87.15 32.23 46.74
C ALA A 191 87.78 33.51 47.33
N MET A 192 87.01 34.59 47.46
CA MET A 192 87.43 35.82 48.17
C MET A 192 87.65 35.55 49.65
N ARG A 193 86.82 34.69 50.27
CA ARG A 193 87.02 34.24 51.65
C ARG A 193 88.27 33.39 51.78
N ASP A 194 88.55 32.49 50.84
CA ASP A 194 89.73 31.62 50.83
C ASP A 194 91.02 32.41 50.54
N LEU A 195 90.96 33.45 49.70
CA LEU A 195 92.03 34.45 49.54
C LEU A 195 92.29 35.20 50.86
N ASN A 196 91.23 35.59 51.57
CA ASN A 196 91.31 36.12 52.94
C ASN A 196 91.68 35.08 54.00
N SER A 197 91.70 33.78 53.67
CA SER A 197 92.01 32.66 54.57
C SER A 197 93.30 31.94 54.17
N SER A 198 94.16 32.60 53.39
CA SER A 198 95.54 32.15 53.14
C SER A 198 96.45 32.40 54.36
N ASP A 199 96.07 31.80 55.50
CA ASP A 199 96.98 31.39 56.57
C ASP A 199 96.33 30.24 57.37
N GLY A 200 96.88 29.03 57.25
CA GLY A 200 96.64 27.91 58.18
C GLY A 200 95.92 26.67 57.62
N GLY A 201 96.68 25.61 57.33
CA GLY A 201 96.25 24.33 56.75
C GLY A 201 95.53 23.31 57.67
N ALA A 202 95.00 22.28 56.99
CA ALA A 202 94.28 21.06 57.43
C ALA A 202 95.19 19.99 58.14
N PRO A 203 94.79 18.72 58.48
CA PRO A 203 93.58 17.96 58.09
C PRO A 203 92.92 16.91 59.06
N ALA A 204 91.69 16.50 58.68
CA ALA A 204 91.00 15.19 58.62
C ALA A 204 91.07 14.08 59.72
N ASN A 205 89.90 13.52 60.12
CA ASN A 205 89.45 12.16 59.71
C ASN A 205 88.02 11.74 60.19
N THR A 206 87.33 10.97 59.32
CA THR A 206 86.07 10.18 59.43
C THR A 206 86.27 8.82 60.17
N PRO A 207 85.28 7.93 60.55
CA PRO A 207 84.16 7.43 59.69
C PRO A 207 82.85 6.79 60.30
N ALA A 208 81.91 6.43 59.37
CA ALA A 208 80.89 5.34 59.36
C ALA A 208 79.66 5.42 60.33
N SER A 209 78.45 4.87 60.13
CA SER A 209 77.83 3.88 59.20
C SER A 209 76.27 4.05 59.19
N GLY A 210 75.54 3.60 58.16
CA GLY A 210 74.51 2.53 58.27
C GLY A 210 73.20 2.91 57.52
N SER A 211 72.86 2.25 56.40
CA SER A 211 71.80 1.21 56.25
C SER A 211 70.35 1.77 56.36
N SER A 212 69.31 1.37 55.63
CA SER A 212 69.07 0.45 54.51
C SER A 212 67.59 0.56 54.06
N LYS A 213 67.31 0.10 52.82
CA LYS A 213 66.09 -0.60 52.32
C LYS A 213 64.75 0.19 52.18
N LYS A 214 64.13 0.28 50.98
CA LYS A 214 63.40 -0.78 50.19
C LYS A 214 62.03 -1.04 50.87
N SER A 215 60.83 -1.08 50.28
CA SER A 215 60.27 -1.40 48.95
C SER A 215 58.73 -1.25 49.07
N LYS A 216 57.97 -0.71 48.11
CA LYS A 216 57.32 -1.38 46.94
C LYS A 216 55.91 -1.94 47.20
N LYS A 217 55.06 -1.72 46.18
CA LYS A 217 53.91 -2.52 45.70
C LYS A 217 52.60 -2.37 46.50
N ALA A 218 51.52 -1.80 45.96
CA ALA A 218 50.74 -2.14 44.75
C ALA A 218 50.12 -3.54 44.80
N SER A 219 48.79 -3.58 44.94
CA SER A 219 47.91 -4.62 44.39
C SER A 219 46.45 -4.19 44.57
N SER A 220 45.81 -3.74 43.49
CA SER A 220 44.35 -3.78 43.35
C SER A 220 44.07 -3.92 41.85
N GLY A 221 43.91 -5.17 41.44
CA GLY A 221 43.46 -5.57 40.12
C GLY A 221 42.43 -6.66 40.30
N GLY A 222 41.39 -6.63 39.49
CA GLY A 222 40.35 -7.64 39.46
C GLY A 222 39.06 -7.07 38.88
N ASN A 223 39.09 -6.84 37.57
CA ASN A 223 37.92 -6.80 36.71
C ASN A 223 37.35 -8.21 36.57
#